data_AF-A0A522UYX7-F1
#
_entry.id   AF-A0A522UYX7-F1
#
_cell.length_a   1.000
_cell.length_b   1.000
_cell.length_c   1.000
_cell.angle_alpha   90.00
_cell.angle_beta   90.00
_cell.angle_gamma   90.00
#
_symmetry.space_group_name_H-M   'P 1'
#
loop_
_entity.id
_entity.type
_entity.pdbx_description
1 polymer ?
#
loop_
_entity_poly.entity_id
_entity_poly.type
_entity_poly.pdbx_seq_one_letter_code
_entity_poly.pdbx_strand_id
1 'polypeptide(L)'
;MNAIEMALKMEQEAIEFYKQCAEKTTNPVGKKMFLSIVEDEMYHAACALQVQKGQTFSPARTTPAEDMKKLFDQNKDALLQQVVATADELEALKVGMKMEEDAINFYKKVAGEAANAQEKAFFDCLIADEEEHYKIFKNTYTFLEDTGNWFMWEQQGIVEG
;
A
#
# COMPACT_ATOMS: atom_id res chain seq x y z
N MET A 1 24.61 7.59 -5.91
CA MET A 1 23.38 7.06 -5.33
C MET A 1 23.37 5.57 -5.58
N ASN A 2 23.48 4.75 -4.53
CA ASN A 2 23.35 3.30 -4.62
C ASN A 2 21.87 2.88 -4.55
N ALA A 3 21.58 1.58 -4.72
CA ALA A 3 20.20 1.08 -4.76
C ALA A 3 19.44 1.33 -3.43
N ILE A 4 20.13 1.20 -2.29
CA ILE A 4 19.54 1.41 -0.95
C ILE A 4 19.23 2.89 -0.70
N GLU A 5 20.09 3.81 -1.15
CA GLU A 5 19.85 5.25 -1.08
C GLU A 5 18.66 5.68 -1.94
N MET A 6 18.47 5.04 -3.10
CA MET A 6 17.30 5.27 -3.93
C MET A 6 16.03 4.74 -3.27
N ALA A 7 16.06 3.51 -2.73
CA ALA A 7 14.92 2.94 -1.99
C ALA A 7 14.52 3.83 -0.82
N LEU A 8 15.47 4.26 0.01
CA LEU A 8 15.20 5.19 1.11
C LEU A 8 14.52 6.49 0.64
N LYS A 9 14.93 7.03 -0.51
CA LYS A 9 14.33 8.23 -1.09
C LYS A 9 12.89 7.95 -1.55
N MET A 10 12.65 6.81 -2.17
CA MET A 10 11.32 6.39 -2.61
C MET A 10 10.37 6.24 -1.41
N GLU A 11 10.81 5.59 -0.33
CA GLU A 11 9.96 5.46 0.87
C GLU A 11 9.67 6.81 1.51
N GLN A 12 10.64 7.72 1.55
CA GLN A 12 10.43 9.07 2.08
C GLN A 12 9.41 9.87 1.26
N GLU A 13 9.46 9.72 -0.07
CA GLU A 13 8.49 10.34 -0.99
C GLU A 13 7.10 9.72 -0.81
N ALA A 14 6.99 8.40 -0.65
CA ALA A 14 5.75 7.69 -0.36
C ALA A 14 5.13 8.12 0.98
N ILE A 15 5.93 8.19 2.06
CA ILE A 15 5.50 8.67 3.39
C ILE A 15 4.86 10.05 3.30
N GLU A 16 5.54 10.99 2.64
CA GLU A 16 5.05 12.37 2.52
C GLU A 16 3.75 12.42 1.70
N PHE A 17 3.71 11.71 0.58
CA PHE A 17 2.53 11.64 -0.28
C PHE A 17 1.31 11.05 0.46
N TYR A 18 1.48 9.91 1.14
CA TYR A 18 0.38 9.25 1.84
C TYR A 18 -0.08 10.01 3.09
N LYS A 19 0.80 10.74 3.78
CA LYS A 19 0.39 11.68 4.82
C LYS A 19 -0.52 12.78 4.27
N GLN A 20 -0.15 13.38 3.14
CA GLN A 20 -0.99 14.40 2.50
C GLN A 20 -2.33 13.83 2.04
N CYS A 21 -2.36 12.59 1.56
CA CYS A 21 -3.60 11.90 1.19
C CYS A 21 -4.48 11.66 2.43
N ALA A 22 -3.91 11.21 3.55
CA ALA A 22 -4.62 11.01 4.81
C ALA A 22 -5.20 12.32 5.39
N GLU A 23 -4.54 13.46 5.17
CA GLU A 23 -5.04 14.78 5.59
C GLU A 23 -6.22 15.26 4.75
N LYS A 24 -6.19 15.01 3.43
CA LYS A 24 -7.23 15.42 2.48
C LYS A 24 -8.43 14.48 2.46
N THR A 25 -8.24 13.21 2.84
CA THR A 25 -9.30 12.20 2.86
C THR A 25 -10.27 12.48 4.00
N THR A 26 -11.55 12.63 3.64
CA THR A 26 -12.63 12.89 4.61
C THR A 26 -13.20 11.60 5.18
N ASN A 27 -13.09 10.51 4.42
CA ASN A 27 -13.54 9.20 4.85
C ASN A 27 -12.62 8.65 5.96
N PRO A 28 -13.16 8.31 7.15
CA PRO A 28 -12.34 7.85 8.27
C PRO A 28 -11.64 6.52 8.00
N VAL A 29 -12.19 5.67 7.14
CA VAL A 29 -11.56 4.41 6.75
C VAL A 29 -10.46 4.64 5.73
N GLY A 30 -10.72 5.46 4.69
CA GLY A 30 -9.68 5.83 3.72
C GLY A 30 -8.49 6.53 4.39
N LYS A 31 -8.76 7.40 5.36
CA LYS A 31 -7.73 8.03 6.18
C LYS A 31 -6.91 7.02 6.97
N LYS A 32 -7.55 6.06 7.64
CA LYS A 32 -6.84 5.01 8.39
C LYS A 32 -5.99 4.12 7.47
N MET A 33 -6.48 3.81 6.27
CA MET A 33 -5.72 3.07 5.26
C MET A 33 -4.40 3.80 4.94
N PHE A 34 -4.47 5.06 4.52
CA PHE A 34 -3.26 5.84 4.21
C PHE A 34 -2.30 5.93 5.40
N LEU A 35 -2.82 6.09 6.63
CA LEU A 35 -1.97 6.11 7.83
C LEU A 35 -1.30 4.76 8.12
N SER A 36 -1.98 3.63 7.85
CA SER A 36 -1.37 2.31 7.97
C SER A 36 -0.19 2.15 7.01
N ILE A 37 -0.38 2.51 5.74
CA ILE A 37 0.68 2.47 4.73
C ILE A 37 1.86 3.37 5.14
N VAL A 38 1.59 4.57 5.66
CA VAL A 38 2.64 5.46 6.18
C VAL A 38 3.48 4.80 7.28
N GLU A 39 2.86 4.02 8.17
CA GLU A 39 3.59 3.32 9.23
C GLU A 39 4.51 2.24 8.65
N ASP A 40 4.03 1.51 7.63
CA ASP A 40 4.80 0.50 6.91
C ASP A 40 5.98 1.13 6.15
N GLU A 41 5.76 2.23 5.41
CA GLU A 41 6.85 2.92 4.69
C GLU A 41 7.89 3.52 5.64
N MET A 42 7.48 4.00 6.82
CA MET A 42 8.41 4.45 7.85
C MET A 42 9.30 3.30 8.35
N TYR A 43 8.74 2.09 8.44
CA TYR A 43 9.50 0.88 8.76
C TYR A 43 10.45 0.50 7.62
N HIS A 44 10.01 0.55 6.36
CA HIS A 44 10.85 0.34 5.17
C HIS A 44 12.05 1.28 5.14
N ALA A 45 11.83 2.58 5.33
CA ALA A 45 12.87 3.60 5.41
C ALA A 45 13.87 3.34 6.56
N ALA A 46 13.37 2.93 7.73
CA ALA A 46 14.23 2.56 8.85
C ALA A 46 15.08 1.33 8.54
N CYS A 47 14.52 0.32 7.86
CA CYS A 47 15.25 -0.87 7.43
C CYS A 47 16.31 -0.54 6.37
N ALA A 48 15.99 0.32 5.39
CA ALA A 48 16.96 0.79 4.41
C ALA A 48 18.19 1.46 5.08
N LEU A 49 17.97 2.29 6.10
CA LEU A 49 19.05 2.91 6.88
C LEU A 49 19.90 1.89 7.65
N GLN A 50 19.29 0.81 8.16
CA GLN A 50 20.02 -0.27 8.83
C GLN A 50 20.90 -1.05 7.85
N VAL A 51 20.34 -1.43 6.69
CA VAL A 51 21.07 -2.11 5.62
C VAL A 51 22.21 -1.24 5.10
N GLN A 52 21.99 0.07 4.93
CA GLN A 52 23.03 1.02 4.53
C GLN A 52 24.21 1.07 5.51
N LYS A 53 23.95 0.87 6.81
CA LYS A 53 24.97 0.81 7.88
C LYS A 53 25.64 -0.57 7.99
N GLY A 54 25.29 -1.52 7.12
CA GLY A 54 25.80 -2.89 7.16
C GLY A 54 25.24 -3.73 8.31
N GLN A 55 24.11 -3.34 8.88
CA GLN A 55 23.43 -4.14 9.90
C GLN A 55 22.64 -5.28 9.25
N THR A 56 22.44 -6.37 9.99
CA THR A 56 21.65 -7.50 9.53
C THR A 56 20.18 -7.11 9.42
N PHE A 57 19.61 -7.30 8.23
CA PHE A 57 18.19 -7.12 8.02
C PHE A 57 17.44 -8.31 8.60
N SER A 58 16.40 -8.03 9.39
CA SER A 58 15.45 -9.04 9.87
C SER A 58 14.05 -8.48 9.67
N PRO A 59 13.23 -9.08 8.79
CA PRO A 59 11.87 -8.60 8.58
C PRO A 59 11.06 -8.78 9.87
N ALA A 60 10.41 -7.71 10.33
CA ALA A 60 9.33 -7.80 11.28
C ALA A 60 8.07 -8.21 10.50
N ARG A 61 7.45 -9.34 10.86
CA ARG A 61 6.16 -9.71 10.28
C ARG A 61 5.07 -8.80 10.84
N THR A 62 4.78 -7.71 10.16
CA THR A 62 3.45 -7.10 10.17
C THR A 62 2.76 -7.51 8.87
N THR A 63 1.46 -7.78 8.91
CA THR A 63 0.67 -8.15 7.71
C THR A 63 -0.40 -7.09 7.51
N PRO A 64 -0.11 -6.01 6.76
CA PRO A 64 -1.01 -4.87 6.59
C PRO A 64 -2.41 -5.26 6.07
N ALA A 65 -2.50 -6.26 5.19
CA ALA A 65 -3.74 -6.73 4.57
C ALA A 65 -4.68 -7.42 5.56
N GLU A 66 -4.17 -8.12 6.57
CA GLU A 66 -5.04 -8.74 7.59
C GLU A 66 -5.69 -7.67 8.48
N ASP A 67 -4.94 -6.64 8.84
CA ASP A 67 -5.44 -5.55 9.66
C ASP A 67 -6.36 -4.63 8.85
N MET A 68 -6.03 -4.38 7.58
CA MET A 68 -6.91 -3.69 6.64
C MET A 68 -8.21 -4.47 6.41
N LYS A 69 -8.17 -5.79 6.22
CA LYS A 69 -9.37 -6.61 6.05
C LYS A 69 -10.29 -6.51 7.27
N LYS A 70 -9.74 -6.64 8.49
CA LYS A 70 -10.50 -6.46 9.72
C LYS A 70 -11.10 -5.06 9.81
N LEU A 71 -10.34 -4.04 9.43
CA LEU A 71 -10.80 -2.66 9.44
C LEU A 71 -11.95 -2.44 8.45
N PHE A 72 -11.85 -2.98 7.24
CA PHE A 72 -12.93 -2.98 6.25
C PHE A 72 -14.18 -3.69 6.77
N ASP A 73 -14.04 -4.92 7.29
CA ASP A 73 -15.16 -5.71 7.83
C ASP A 73 -15.85 -4.99 9.00
N GLN A 74 -15.08 -4.36 9.88
CA GLN A 74 -15.61 -3.62 11.05
C GLN A 74 -16.29 -2.31 10.69
N ASN A 75 -15.96 -1.70 9.54
CA ASN A 75 -16.45 -0.37 9.16
C ASN A 75 -17.27 -0.39 7.86
N LYS A 76 -17.70 -1.57 7.39
CA LYS A 76 -18.46 -1.76 6.14
C LYS A 76 -19.71 -0.87 6.07
N ASP A 77 -20.48 -0.77 7.16
CA ASP A 77 -21.70 0.05 7.19
C ASP A 77 -21.40 1.56 7.14
N ALA A 78 -20.32 2.01 7.75
CA ALA A 78 -19.90 3.41 7.72
C ALA A 78 -19.34 3.80 6.34
N LEU A 79 -18.65 2.87 5.66
CA LEU A 79 -18.20 3.01 4.28
C LEU A 79 -19.37 3.13 3.31
N LEU A 80 -20.42 2.31 3.48
CA LEU A 80 -21.61 2.32 2.63
C LEU A 80 -22.46 3.59 2.81
N GLN A 81 -22.35 4.28 3.95
CA GLN A 81 -23.10 5.52 4.22
C GLN A 81 -22.46 6.80 3.65
N GLN A 82 -21.18 6.77 3.25
CA GLN A 82 -20.53 7.87 2.50
C GLN A 82 -20.51 7.52 1.01
N VAL A 83 -21.52 8.03 0.28
CA VAL A 83 -21.98 7.41 -0.98
C VAL A 83 -21.12 7.75 -2.21
N VAL A 84 -20.18 8.70 -2.16
CA VAL A 84 -19.38 9.05 -3.34
C VAL A 84 -17.98 9.47 -2.92
N ALA A 85 -16.97 8.69 -3.30
CA ALA A 85 -15.58 9.16 -3.23
C ALA A 85 -15.41 10.38 -4.12
N THR A 86 -14.68 11.37 -3.63
CA THR A 86 -14.35 12.54 -4.44
C THR A 86 -13.44 12.14 -5.60
N ALA A 87 -13.48 12.92 -6.70
CA ALA A 87 -12.54 12.72 -7.80
C ALA A 87 -11.07 12.79 -7.31
N ASP A 88 -10.80 13.63 -6.31
CA ASP A 88 -9.49 13.79 -5.69
C ASP A 88 -9.06 12.53 -4.90
N GLU A 89 -9.98 11.86 -4.20
CA GLU A 89 -9.71 10.60 -3.50
C GLU A 89 -9.43 9.44 -4.48
N LEU A 90 -10.20 9.35 -5.57
CA LEU A 90 -9.97 8.35 -6.62
C LEU A 90 -8.63 8.59 -7.35
N GLU A 91 -8.28 9.85 -7.61
CA GLU A 91 -7.01 10.20 -8.22
C GLU A 91 -5.83 9.91 -7.27
N ALA A 92 -5.97 10.20 -5.97
CA ALA A 92 -4.97 9.84 -4.97
C ALA A 92 -4.68 8.33 -4.94
N LEU A 93 -5.72 7.50 -5.04
CA LEU A 93 -5.57 6.04 -5.13
C LEU A 93 -4.88 5.60 -6.43
N LYS A 94 -5.15 6.25 -7.56
CA LYS A 94 -4.44 5.97 -8.83
C LYS A 94 -2.97 6.32 -8.76
N VAL A 95 -2.65 7.48 -8.19
CA VAL A 95 -1.26 7.90 -7.99
C VAL A 95 -0.55 6.94 -7.04
N GLY A 96 -1.19 6.54 -5.93
CA GLY A 96 -0.68 5.51 -5.02
C GLY A 96 -0.37 4.20 -5.76
N MET A 97 -1.34 3.64 -6.51
CA MET A 97 -1.10 2.44 -7.32
C MET A 97 0.08 2.58 -8.29
N LYS A 98 0.26 3.75 -8.90
CA LYS A 98 1.39 4.01 -9.82
C LYS A 98 2.72 4.05 -9.08
N MET A 99 2.76 4.70 -7.91
CA MET A 99 3.94 4.78 -7.04
C MET A 99 4.36 3.38 -6.57
N GLU A 100 3.42 2.57 -6.09
CA GLU A 100 3.68 1.18 -5.70
C GLU A 100 4.21 0.35 -6.86
N GLU A 101 3.60 0.46 -8.04
CA GLU A 101 4.07 -0.26 -9.23
C GLU A 101 5.51 0.15 -9.62
N ASP A 102 5.85 1.43 -9.54
CA ASP A 102 7.20 1.92 -9.83
C ASP A 102 8.21 1.43 -8.78
N ALA A 103 7.83 1.41 -7.51
CA ALA A 103 8.62 0.83 -6.41
C ALA A 103 8.88 -0.66 -6.63
N ILE A 104 7.84 -1.45 -6.87
CA ILE A 104 7.93 -2.89 -7.17
C ILE A 104 8.89 -3.16 -8.34
N ASN A 105 8.74 -2.41 -9.44
CA ASN A 105 9.57 -2.59 -10.62
C ASN A 105 11.05 -2.24 -10.34
N PHE A 106 11.28 -1.16 -9.61
CA PHE A 106 12.61 -0.76 -9.19
C PHE A 106 13.25 -1.82 -8.28
N TYR A 107 12.54 -2.27 -7.24
CA TYR A 107 13.02 -3.28 -6.29
C TYR A 107 13.29 -4.62 -6.96
N LYS A 108 12.42 -5.09 -7.86
CA LYS A 108 12.66 -6.31 -8.66
C LYS A 108 13.94 -6.22 -9.47
N LYS A 109 14.21 -5.06 -10.07
CA LYS A 109 15.43 -4.83 -10.84
C LYS A 109 16.66 -4.91 -9.95
N VAL A 110 16.70 -4.14 -8.85
CA VAL A 110 17.89 -4.07 -8.00
C VAL A 110 18.11 -5.35 -7.20
N ALA A 111 17.06 -6.10 -6.85
CA ALA A 111 17.16 -7.43 -6.27
C ALA A 111 17.84 -8.44 -7.23
N GLY A 112 17.58 -8.32 -8.53
CA GLY A 112 18.24 -9.14 -9.57
C GLY A 112 19.71 -8.79 -9.80
N GLU A 113 20.10 -7.56 -9.47
CA GLU A 113 21.48 -7.04 -9.59
C GLU A 113 22.27 -7.14 -8.27
N ALA A 114 21.61 -7.46 -7.15
CA ALA A 114 22.19 -7.48 -5.82
C ALA A 114 23.25 -8.60 -5.68
N ALA A 115 24.49 -8.20 -5.38
CA ALA A 115 25.58 -9.14 -5.10
C ALA A 115 25.56 -9.66 -3.65
N ASN A 116 24.93 -8.90 -2.73
CA ASN A 116 24.84 -9.23 -1.32
C ASN A 116 23.50 -9.90 -0.99
N ALA A 117 23.56 -11.08 -0.36
CA ALA A 117 22.37 -11.80 0.07
C ALA A 117 21.48 -10.99 1.05
N GLN A 118 22.07 -10.11 1.86
CA GLN A 118 21.32 -9.23 2.77
C GLN A 118 20.55 -8.15 2.02
N GLU A 119 21.18 -7.50 1.04
CA GLU A 119 20.52 -6.50 0.20
C GLU A 119 19.41 -7.14 -0.64
N LYS A 120 19.68 -8.34 -1.19
CA LYS A 120 18.66 -9.09 -1.91
C LYS A 120 17.47 -9.43 -1.01
N ALA A 121 17.70 -9.94 0.19
CA ALA A 121 16.64 -10.27 1.13
C ALA A 121 15.81 -9.04 1.54
N PHE A 122 16.45 -7.88 1.68
CA PHE A 122 15.76 -6.62 1.93
C PHE A 122 14.86 -6.23 0.76
N PHE A 123 15.37 -6.20 -0.47
CA PHE A 123 14.54 -5.87 -1.64
C PHE A 123 13.44 -6.92 -1.91
N ASP A 124 13.69 -8.20 -1.67
CA ASP A 124 12.67 -9.24 -1.77
C ASP A 124 11.53 -9.01 -0.76
N CYS A 125 11.83 -8.46 0.42
CA CYS A 125 10.81 -8.06 1.41
C CYS A 125 9.99 -6.88 0.91
N LEU A 126 10.66 -5.79 0.50
CA LEU A 126 9.97 -4.60 -0.03
C LEU A 126 9.05 -4.95 -1.20
N ILE A 127 9.48 -5.82 -2.11
CA ILE A 127 8.63 -6.27 -3.23
C ILE A 127 7.34 -6.91 -2.73
N ALA A 128 7.41 -7.73 -1.68
CA ALA A 128 6.22 -8.39 -1.14
C ALA A 128 5.27 -7.40 -0.46
N ASP A 129 5.83 -6.46 0.30
CA ASP A 129 5.08 -5.44 1.03
C ASP A 129 4.41 -4.43 0.05
N GLU A 130 5.14 -3.93 -0.95
CA GLU A 130 4.55 -3.04 -1.97
C GLU A 130 3.50 -3.74 -2.85
N GLU A 131 3.68 -5.04 -3.13
CA GLU A 131 2.65 -5.82 -3.82
C GLU A 131 1.37 -5.96 -2.99
N GLU A 132 1.46 -5.89 -1.66
CA GLU A 132 0.33 -5.86 -0.74
C GLU A 132 -0.33 -4.47 -0.71
N HIS A 133 0.47 -3.41 -0.60
CA HIS A 133 0.02 -2.02 -0.68
C HIS A 133 -0.75 -1.75 -1.98
N TYR A 134 -0.19 -2.17 -3.13
CA TYR A 134 -0.85 -2.04 -4.43
C TYR A 134 -2.23 -2.72 -4.45
N LYS A 135 -2.35 -3.92 -3.87
CA LYS A 135 -3.63 -4.65 -3.79
C LYS A 135 -4.63 -3.89 -2.91
N ILE A 136 -4.19 -3.32 -1.80
CA ILE A 136 -5.03 -2.51 -0.90
C ILE A 136 -5.58 -1.28 -1.65
N PHE A 137 -4.72 -0.54 -2.36
CA PHE A 137 -5.16 0.62 -3.14
C PHE A 137 -6.11 0.22 -4.27
N LYS A 138 -5.79 -0.84 -5.01
CA LYS A 138 -6.65 -1.33 -6.10
C LYS A 138 -8.03 -1.79 -5.62
N ASN A 139 -8.08 -2.53 -4.51
CA ASN A 139 -9.34 -2.98 -3.92
C ASN A 139 -10.18 -1.79 -3.43
N THR A 140 -9.53 -0.81 -2.82
CA THR A 140 -10.24 0.40 -2.36
C THR A 140 -10.71 1.27 -3.51
N TYR A 141 -9.90 1.43 -4.55
CA TYR A 141 -10.28 2.13 -5.77
C TYR A 141 -11.52 1.49 -6.40
N THR A 142 -11.49 0.16 -6.56
CA THR A 142 -12.62 -0.60 -7.13
C THR A 142 -13.87 -0.44 -6.26
N PHE A 143 -13.73 -0.51 -4.93
CA PHE A 143 -14.84 -0.33 -4.01
C PHE A 143 -15.48 1.08 -4.11
N LEU A 144 -14.66 2.12 -4.26
CA LEU A 144 -15.11 3.51 -4.31
C LEU A 144 -15.59 3.96 -5.69
N GLU A 145 -15.05 3.39 -6.77
CA GLU A 145 -15.53 3.61 -8.14
C GLU A 145 -16.86 2.89 -8.39
N ASP A 146 -17.07 1.73 -7.76
CA ASP A 146 -18.21 0.84 -8.01
C ASP A 146 -19.33 0.96 -6.96
N THR A 147 -19.46 2.07 -6.25
CA THR A 147 -20.48 2.30 -5.20
C THR A 147 -21.95 2.23 -5.69
N GLY A 148 -22.19 1.90 -6.97
CA GLY A 148 -23.51 1.54 -7.51
C GLY A 148 -23.73 0.08 -7.89
N ASN A 149 -22.68 -0.76 -8.02
CA ASN A 149 -22.77 -2.04 -8.73
C ASN A 149 -22.25 -3.26 -7.95
N TRP A 150 -21.45 -3.10 -6.90
CA TRP A 150 -21.03 -4.24 -6.05
C TRP A 150 -22.22 -4.96 -5.38
N PHE A 151 -23.29 -4.24 -5.02
CA PHE A 151 -24.50 -4.83 -4.45
C PHE A 151 -25.15 -5.86 -5.39
N MET A 152 -24.84 -5.80 -6.69
CA MET A 152 -25.30 -6.75 -7.70
C MET A 152 -24.38 -7.98 -7.81
N TRP A 153 -23.10 -7.90 -7.46
CA TRP A 153 -22.19 -9.05 -7.51
C TRP A 153 -22.33 -10.01 -6.32
N GLU A 154 -22.69 -9.52 -5.13
CA GLU A 154 -23.10 -10.42 -4.03
C GLU A 154 -24.47 -11.09 -4.28
N GLN A 155 -25.34 -10.51 -5.14
CA GLN A 155 -26.62 -11.15 -5.52
C GLN A 155 -26.54 -12.06 -6.75
N GLN A 156 -25.57 -11.89 -7.66
CA GLN A 156 -25.41 -12.80 -8.81
C GLN A 156 -24.72 -14.13 -8.48
N GLY A 157 -24.42 -14.38 -7.20
CA GLY A 157 -24.06 -15.71 -6.69
C GLY A 157 -25.25 -16.65 -6.43
N ILE A 158 -26.51 -16.20 -6.61
CA ILE A 158 -27.71 -17.06 -6.48
C ILE A 158 -28.79 -16.60 -7.47
N VAL A 159 -28.66 -16.93 -8.76
CA VAL A 159 -29.76 -17.49 -9.59
C VAL A 159 -29.13 -18.22 -10.79
N GLU A 160 -28.58 -19.42 -10.56
CA GLU A 160 -28.78 -20.49 -11.55
C GLU A 160 -29.94 -21.33 -11.02
N GLY A 161 -31.12 -21.04 -11.55
CA GLY A 161 -32.34 -21.84 -11.42
C GLY A 161 -32.92 -22.03 -12.81
#